data_AF-A0A0N1NMU2-F1
#
_entry.id   AF-A0A0N1NMU2-F1
#
_cell.length_a   1.000
_cell.length_b   1.000
_cell.length_c   1.000
_cell.angle_alpha   90.00
_cell.angle_beta   90.00
_cell.angle_gamma   90.00
#
_symmetry.space_group_name_H-M   'P 1'
#
loop_
_entity.id
_entity.type
_entity.pdbx_description
1 polymer ?
#
loop_
_entity_poly.entity_id
_entity_poly.type
_entity_poly.pdbx_seq_one_letter_code
_entity_poly.pdbx_strand_id
1 'polypeptide(L)'
;MSVGIPGFDWEIGSTGDLGLLVEAVAAWREGIPLDELEERFEFMELDEFVGALECGEPASSQWAELLSSDFNRRQWNLLRRLRADEVLRDMFPTISHGAVRLCVDAMDGRSRQVLVDEVNGELYEVMQVRVPGASWVEVPAGDLIAYLRAALNEE
;
A
#
# COMPACT_ATOMS: atom_id res chain seq x y z
N MET A 1 15.74 -1.12 -11.08
CA MET A 1 14.38 -1.55 -10.74
C MET A 1 14.06 -0.90 -9.41
N SER A 2 13.07 -0.01 -9.37
CA SER A 2 12.64 0.57 -8.10
C SER A 2 11.86 -0.51 -7.37
N VAL A 3 12.40 -0.99 -6.25
CA VAL A 3 11.66 -1.80 -5.28
C VAL A 3 11.00 -0.77 -4.36
N GLY A 4 9.77 -0.40 -4.69
CA GLY A 4 9.03 0.62 -3.95
C GLY A 4 7.56 0.51 -4.29
N ILE A 5 6.73 0.71 -3.28
CA ILE A 5 5.28 0.61 -3.41
C ILE A 5 4.78 1.90 -4.07
N PRO A 6 4.11 1.85 -5.25
CA PRO A 6 3.67 3.06 -5.93
C PRO A 6 2.71 3.92 -5.09
N GLY A 7 3.07 5.18 -4.90
CA GLY A 7 2.26 6.13 -4.12
C GLY A 7 2.37 5.94 -2.60
N PHE A 8 3.40 5.23 -2.16
CA PHE A 8 3.72 5.04 -0.75
C PHE A 8 5.21 5.33 -0.55
N ASP A 9 5.51 6.09 0.48
CA ASP A 9 6.86 6.46 0.88
C ASP A 9 7.00 6.10 2.35
N TRP A 10 8.06 5.38 2.69
CA TRP A 10 8.42 5.11 4.09
C TRP A 10 9.75 5.80 4.39
N GLU A 11 9.93 6.23 5.62
CA GLU A 11 11.21 6.71 6.12
C GLU A 11 11.78 5.60 7.00
N ILE A 12 13.02 5.18 6.71
CA ILE A 12 13.76 4.17 7.50
C ILE A 12 14.88 4.83 8.33
N GLY A 13 14.73 6.13 8.58
CA GLY A 13 15.74 7.00 9.18
C GLY A 13 16.87 7.41 8.22
N SER A 14 17.90 8.08 8.76
CA SER A 14 19.03 8.60 7.96
C SER A 14 20.33 8.70 8.74
N THR A 15 21.46 8.43 8.08
CA THR A 15 22.80 8.59 8.65
C THR A 15 23.74 9.32 7.69
N GLY A 16 24.62 10.15 8.26
CA GLY A 16 25.74 10.77 7.52
C GLY A 16 26.99 9.87 7.46
N ASP A 17 27.00 8.75 8.17
CA ASP A 17 28.12 7.81 8.20
C ASP A 17 27.86 6.63 7.24
N LEU A 18 28.60 6.63 6.13
CA LEU A 18 28.51 5.56 5.13
C LEU A 18 28.97 4.20 5.68
N GLY A 19 29.89 4.17 6.64
CA GLY A 19 30.36 2.94 7.28
C GLY A 19 29.23 2.26 8.04
N LEU A 20 28.49 3.03 8.84
CA LEU A 20 27.32 2.53 9.57
C LEU A 20 26.23 2.02 8.63
N LEU A 21 25.98 2.71 7.52
CA LEU A 21 25.01 2.25 6.51
C LEU A 21 25.44 0.91 5.89
N VAL A 22 26.72 0.74 5.56
CA VAL A 22 27.24 -0.51 5.00
C VAL A 22 27.12 -1.66 6.00
N GLU A 23 27.40 -1.42 7.28
CA GLU A 23 27.23 -2.41 8.34
C GLU A 23 25.76 -2.82 8.52
N ALA A 24 24.83 -1.86 8.50
CA ALA A 24 23.40 -2.13 8.59
C ALA A 24 22.91 -2.98 7.40
N VAL A 25 23.32 -2.65 6.18
CA VAL A 25 22.98 -3.44 4.99
C VAL A 25 23.58 -4.85 5.06
N ALA A 26 24.81 -4.99 5.57
CA ALA A 26 25.43 -6.30 5.74
C ALA A 26 24.66 -7.17 6.75
N ALA A 27 24.34 -6.59 7.92
CA ALA A 27 23.55 -7.23 8.96
C ALA A 27 22.17 -7.69 8.46
N TRP A 28 21.45 -6.82 7.73
CA TRP A 28 20.18 -7.17 7.11
C TRP A 28 20.31 -8.31 6.11
N ARG A 29 21.35 -8.30 5.26
CA ARG A 29 21.61 -9.37 4.29
C ARG A 29 21.99 -10.71 4.94
N GLU A 30 22.52 -10.68 6.17
CA GLU A 30 22.79 -11.86 6.98
C GLU A 30 21.51 -12.42 7.64
N GLY A 31 20.38 -11.72 7.50
CA GLY A 31 19.08 -12.15 8.02
C GLY A 31 18.84 -11.75 9.47
N ILE A 32 19.55 -10.73 9.98
CA ILE A 32 19.24 -10.15 11.27
C ILE A 32 17.84 -9.51 11.21
N PRO A 33 16.94 -9.82 12.17
CA PRO A 33 15.61 -9.22 12.28
C PRO A 33 15.63 -7.68 12.33
N LEU A 34 14.60 -7.02 11.83
CA LEU A 34 14.56 -5.54 11.77
C LEU A 34 14.50 -4.89 13.16
N ASP A 35 13.87 -5.51 14.16
CA ASP A 35 13.91 -5.04 15.56
C ASP A 35 15.34 -5.05 16.13
N GLU A 36 16.09 -6.13 15.89
CA GLU A 36 17.50 -6.21 16.25
C GLU A 36 18.37 -5.21 15.46
N LEU A 37 18.01 -4.90 14.22
CA LEU A 37 18.69 -3.86 13.43
C LEU A 37 18.43 -2.46 13.99
N GLU A 38 17.18 -2.14 14.34
CA GLU A 38 16.82 -0.86 14.97
C GLU A 38 17.57 -0.66 16.30
N GLU A 39 17.63 -1.68 17.15
CA GLU A 39 18.40 -1.64 18.39
C GLU A 39 19.91 -1.42 18.16
N ARG A 40 20.44 -1.99 17.07
CA ARG A 40 21.87 -1.96 16.76
C ARG A 40 22.30 -0.68 16.04
N PHE A 41 21.40 -0.08 15.26
CA PHE A 41 21.67 1.06 14.41
C PHE A 41 20.68 2.19 14.75
N GLU A 42 21.04 3.04 15.72
CA GLU A 42 20.20 4.15 16.21
C GLU A 42 19.67 5.11 15.13
N PHE A 43 20.28 5.11 13.94
CA PHE A 43 19.81 5.92 12.82
C PHE A 43 18.60 5.33 12.10
N MET A 44 18.31 4.04 12.31
CA MET A 44 17.16 3.36 11.74
C MET A 44 15.94 3.72 12.57
N GLU A 45 14.94 4.29 11.91
CA GLU A 45 13.65 4.59 12.51
C GLU A 45 12.67 3.64 11.84
N LEU A 46 12.41 2.49 12.47
CA LEU A 46 11.55 1.46 11.88
C LEU A 46 10.17 1.57 12.50
N ASP A 47 9.21 1.98 11.68
CA ASP A 47 7.84 2.15 12.15
C ASP A 47 7.07 0.81 12.23
N GLU A 48 5.83 0.90 12.70
CA GLU A 48 4.91 -0.24 12.80
C GLU A 48 4.67 -0.92 11.44
N PHE A 49 4.81 -0.18 10.33
CA PHE A 49 4.67 -0.73 8.99
C PHE A 49 5.83 -1.68 8.65
N VAL A 50 7.06 -1.33 9.01
CA VAL A 50 8.23 -2.18 8.80
C VAL A 50 8.10 -3.52 9.52
N GLY A 51 7.62 -3.53 10.77
CA GLY A 51 7.34 -4.76 11.50
C GLY A 51 6.21 -5.59 10.88
N ALA A 52 5.17 -4.95 10.34
CA ALA A 52 4.10 -5.63 9.62
C ALA A 52 4.58 -6.28 8.31
N LEU A 53 5.56 -5.66 7.63
CA LEU A 53 6.18 -6.22 6.44
C LEU A 53 6.94 -7.52 6.76
N GLU A 54 7.71 -7.56 7.84
CA GLU A 54 8.39 -8.79 8.28
C GLU A 54 7.43 -9.91 8.66
N CYS A 55 6.33 -9.57 9.33
CA CYS A 55 5.30 -10.52 9.71
C CYS A 55 4.45 -11.02 8.52
N GLY A 56 4.62 -10.44 7.33
CA GLY A 56 3.82 -10.77 6.16
C GLY A 56 2.39 -10.22 6.20
N GLU A 57 2.13 -9.20 7.03
CA GLU A 57 0.82 -8.56 7.19
C GLU A 57 0.80 -7.06 6.77
N PRO A 58 1.50 -6.62 5.70
CA PRO A 58 1.63 -5.20 5.38
C PRO A 58 0.29 -4.54 5.03
N ALA A 59 -0.64 -5.28 4.40
CA ALA A 59 -1.95 -4.74 4.04
C ALA A 59 -2.78 -4.37 5.27
N SER A 60 -2.77 -5.20 6.31
CA SER A 60 -3.55 -4.97 7.55
C SER A 60 -3.09 -3.69 8.25
N SER A 61 -1.77 -3.52 8.39
CA SER A 61 -1.17 -2.31 8.96
C SER A 61 -1.53 -1.06 8.15
N GLN A 62 -1.38 -1.11 6.82
CA GLN A 62 -1.71 0.01 5.96
C GLN A 62 -3.19 0.41 6.01
N TRP A 63 -4.10 -0.56 6.06
CA TRP A 63 -5.53 -0.28 6.25
C TRP A 63 -5.81 0.44 7.56
N ALA A 64 -5.12 0.05 8.64
CA ALA A 64 -5.27 0.70 9.95
C ALA A 64 -4.76 2.15 9.91
N GLU A 65 -3.59 2.38 9.31
CA GLU A 65 -2.98 3.70 9.15
C GLU A 65 -3.87 4.65 8.32
N LEU A 66 -4.33 4.20 7.15
CA LEU A 66 -5.17 5.04 6.28
C LEU A 66 -6.51 5.42 6.94
N LEU A 67 -7.05 4.56 7.79
CA LEU A 67 -8.31 4.78 8.50
C LEU A 67 -8.15 5.54 9.82
N SER A 68 -6.94 5.66 10.36
CA SER A 68 -6.66 6.43 11.57
C SER A 68 -6.30 7.89 11.26
N SER A 69 -5.73 8.17 10.10
CA SER A 69 -5.30 9.50 9.68
C SER A 69 -6.47 10.41 9.25
N ASP A 70 -6.60 11.56 9.92
CA ASP A 70 -7.54 12.64 9.54
C ASP A 70 -7.22 13.25 8.17
N PHE A 71 -5.98 13.10 7.67
CA PHE A 71 -5.60 13.55 6.32
C PHE A 71 -6.43 12.84 5.24
N ASN A 72 -6.74 11.56 5.47
CA ASN A 72 -7.49 10.70 4.55
C ASN A 72 -9.01 10.72 4.80
N ARG A 73 -9.49 11.66 5.62
CA ARG A 73 -10.89 11.71 6.06
C ARG A 73 -11.88 11.80 4.92
N ARG A 74 -11.48 12.40 3.79
CA ARG A 74 -12.31 12.48 2.57
C ARG A 74 -12.57 11.09 1.97
N GLN A 75 -11.59 10.18 2.07
CA GLN A 75 -11.64 8.83 1.51
C GLN A 75 -12.19 7.79 2.49
N TRP A 76 -12.48 8.15 3.75
CA TRP A 76 -12.87 7.17 4.77
C TRP A 76 -14.10 6.33 4.41
N ASN A 77 -15.08 6.89 3.71
CA ASN A 77 -16.26 6.13 3.28
C ASN A 77 -15.87 5.03 2.29
N LEU A 78 -15.12 5.40 1.25
CA LEU A 78 -14.54 4.46 0.29
C LEU A 78 -13.63 3.43 0.98
N LEU A 79 -12.66 3.87 1.80
CA LEU A 79 -11.73 2.97 2.50
C LEU A 79 -12.46 1.95 3.38
N ARG A 80 -13.47 2.38 4.15
CA ARG A 80 -14.28 1.47 4.99
C ARG A 80 -15.07 0.49 4.14
N ARG A 81 -15.63 0.94 3.02
CA ARG A 81 -16.38 0.09 2.08
C ARG A 81 -15.47 -0.99 1.48
N LEU A 82 -14.27 -0.61 1.04
CA LEU A 82 -13.29 -1.54 0.46
C LEU A 82 -12.79 -2.54 1.51
N ARG A 83 -12.40 -2.06 2.70
CA ARG A 83 -11.91 -2.91 3.80
C ARG A 83 -12.97 -3.88 4.34
N ALA A 84 -14.25 -3.56 4.22
CA ALA A 84 -15.33 -4.46 4.65
C ALA A 84 -15.42 -5.74 3.78
N ASP A 85 -14.83 -5.72 2.58
CA ASP A 85 -14.80 -6.88 1.69
C ASP A 85 -13.64 -7.82 2.02
N GLU A 86 -13.93 -9.12 2.15
CA GLU A 86 -12.92 -10.13 2.54
C GLU A 86 -11.78 -10.27 1.53
N VAL A 87 -12.01 -10.04 0.25
CA VAL A 87 -10.96 -10.15 -0.78
C VAL A 87 -10.17 -8.84 -0.87
N LEU A 88 -10.86 -7.70 -0.86
CA LEU A 88 -10.20 -6.41 -1.04
C LEU A 88 -9.40 -5.96 0.20
N ARG A 89 -9.79 -6.41 1.40
CA ARG A 89 -9.03 -6.10 2.63
C ARG A 89 -7.63 -6.74 2.65
N ASP A 90 -7.42 -7.79 1.88
CA ASP A 90 -6.13 -8.47 1.77
C ASP A 90 -5.24 -7.80 0.70
N MET A 91 -5.80 -6.88 -0.09
CA MET A 91 -5.07 -6.05 -1.05
C MET A 91 -4.39 -4.90 -0.33
N PHE A 92 -3.21 -4.50 -0.81
CA PHE A 92 -2.46 -3.38 -0.26
C PHE A 92 -3.04 -2.03 -0.72
N PRO A 93 -3.52 -1.17 0.19
CA PRO A 93 -4.10 0.11 -0.17
C PRO A 93 -3.06 1.25 -0.15
N THR A 94 -3.07 2.13 -1.14
CA THR A 94 -2.37 3.43 -1.06
C THR A 94 -3.28 4.55 -1.53
N ILE A 95 -2.91 5.80 -1.26
CA ILE A 95 -3.63 6.97 -1.80
C ILE A 95 -2.69 7.72 -2.74
N SER A 96 -3.11 7.87 -3.99
CA SER A 96 -2.32 8.53 -5.02
C SER A 96 -3.21 9.54 -5.75
N HIS A 97 -2.83 10.81 -5.70
CA HIS A 97 -3.58 11.91 -6.30
C HIS A 97 -5.05 11.99 -5.86
N GLY A 98 -5.34 11.58 -4.61
CA GLY A 98 -6.69 11.62 -4.03
C GLY A 98 -7.51 10.35 -4.23
N ALA A 99 -7.13 9.48 -5.17
CA ALA A 99 -7.76 8.19 -5.42
C ALA A 99 -7.13 7.07 -4.57
N VAL A 100 -7.93 6.07 -4.21
CA VAL A 100 -7.47 4.85 -3.53
C VAL A 100 -6.92 3.89 -4.57
N ARG A 101 -5.65 3.50 -4.42
CA ARG A 101 -5.02 2.43 -5.19
C ARG A 101 -5.11 1.13 -4.40
N LEU A 102 -5.53 0.05 -5.04
CA LEU A 102 -5.42 -1.31 -4.50
C LEU A 102 -4.44 -2.11 -5.34
N CYS A 103 -3.52 -2.81 -4.70
CA CYS A 103 -2.53 -3.69 -5.33
C CYS A 103 -2.58 -5.10 -4.73
N VAL A 104 -2.45 -6.14 -5.57
CA VAL A 104 -2.43 -7.55 -5.11
C VAL A 104 -1.17 -7.87 -4.30
N ASP A 105 -0.01 -7.49 -4.82
CA ASP A 105 1.28 -7.60 -4.16
C ASP A 105 1.94 -6.21 -4.19
N ALA A 106 2.19 -5.64 -3.01
CA ALA A 106 2.78 -4.31 -2.87
C ALA A 106 4.25 -4.28 -3.32
N MET A 107 4.96 -5.39 -3.16
CA MET A 107 6.39 -5.50 -3.40
C MET A 107 6.70 -5.89 -4.84
N ASP A 108 5.77 -6.59 -5.50
CA ASP A 108 5.82 -6.74 -6.96
C ASP A 108 5.21 -5.53 -7.65
N GLY A 109 6.07 -4.62 -8.11
CA GLY A 109 5.62 -3.49 -8.91
C GLY A 109 4.75 -3.91 -10.09
N ARG A 110 4.92 -5.12 -10.66
CA ARG A 110 4.14 -5.66 -11.79
C ARG A 110 2.77 -6.19 -11.43
N SER A 111 2.48 -6.32 -10.15
CA SER A 111 1.21 -6.76 -9.63
C SER A 111 0.05 -5.98 -10.23
N ARG A 112 -1.09 -6.68 -10.35
CA ARG A 112 -2.38 -6.09 -10.74
C ARG A 112 -2.76 -5.02 -9.74
N GLN A 113 -3.24 -3.92 -10.29
CA GLN A 113 -3.61 -2.75 -9.50
C GLN A 113 -4.71 -1.94 -10.17
N VAL A 114 -5.57 -1.38 -9.33
CA VAL A 114 -6.67 -0.50 -9.71
C VAL A 114 -6.59 0.80 -8.93
N LEU A 115 -7.02 1.89 -9.56
CA LEU A 115 -7.31 3.15 -8.89
C LEU A 115 -8.83 3.31 -8.81
N VAL A 116 -9.30 3.80 -7.67
CA VAL A 116 -10.71 4.02 -7.36
C VAL A 116 -10.87 5.42 -6.80
N ASP A 117 -11.70 6.23 -7.44
CA ASP A 117 -12.10 7.55 -6.96
C ASP A 117 -13.60 7.57 -6.65
N GLU A 118 -13.98 8.29 -5.59
CA GLU A 118 -15.39 8.48 -5.22
C GLU A 118 -15.90 9.79 -5.82
N VAL A 119 -16.69 9.70 -6.90
CA VAL A 119 -17.30 10.87 -7.55
C VAL A 119 -18.42 11.42 -6.66
N ASN A 120 -19.28 10.52 -6.21
CA ASN A 120 -20.29 10.73 -5.18
C ASN A 120 -20.60 9.36 -4.56
N GLY A 121 -21.17 9.30 -3.35
CA GLY A 121 -21.39 8.01 -2.66
C GLY A 121 -22.24 6.96 -3.41
N GLU A 122 -22.78 7.29 -4.58
CA GLU A 122 -23.52 6.40 -5.48
C GLU A 122 -22.75 6.02 -6.76
N LEU A 123 -21.67 6.74 -7.09
CA LEU A 123 -20.89 6.59 -8.33
C LEU A 123 -19.39 6.69 -8.07
N TYR A 124 -18.65 5.72 -8.58
CA TYR A 124 -17.20 5.64 -8.47
C TYR A 124 -16.58 5.64 -9.85
N GLU A 125 -15.37 6.17 -9.96
CA GLU A 125 -14.54 6.01 -11.15
C GLU A 125 -13.44 4.99 -10.85
N VAL A 126 -13.27 4.01 -11.73
CA VAL A 126 -12.26 2.95 -11.59
C VAL A 126 -11.35 2.93 -12.80
N MET A 127 -10.04 2.83 -12.58
CA MET A 127 -9.05 2.69 -13.65
C MET A 127 -8.07 1.56 -13.36
N GLN A 128 -7.89 0.66 -14.33
CA GLN A 128 -6.85 -0.36 -14.27
C GLN A 128 -5.51 0.22 -14.71
N VAL A 129 -4.55 0.36 -13.80
CA VAL A 129 -3.35 1.21 -14.04
C VAL A 129 -2.37 0.64 -15.07
N ARG A 130 -2.43 -0.67 -15.35
CA ARG A 130 -1.46 -1.36 -16.21
C ARG A 130 -2.02 -1.80 -17.57
N VAL A 131 -3.28 -1.51 -17.88
CA VAL A 131 -3.84 -1.78 -19.20
C VAL A 131 -3.53 -0.58 -20.11
N PRO A 132 -2.77 -0.75 -21.21
CA PRO A 132 -2.47 0.34 -22.13
C PRO A 132 -3.76 0.96 -22.69
N GLY A 133 -3.92 2.27 -22.54
CA GLY A 133 -5.14 2.99 -22.95
C GLY A 133 -6.31 2.88 -21.97
N ALA A 134 -6.09 2.35 -20.76
CA ALA A 134 -7.10 2.37 -19.70
C ALA A 134 -7.57 3.80 -19.43
N SER A 135 -8.87 3.99 -19.56
CA SER A 135 -9.56 5.17 -19.08
C SER A 135 -10.26 4.86 -17.78
N TRP A 136 -10.63 5.91 -17.05
CA TRP A 136 -11.60 5.79 -15.97
C TRP A 136 -12.92 5.24 -16.51
N VAL A 137 -13.51 4.32 -15.75
CA VAL A 137 -14.82 3.73 -16.00
C VAL A 137 -15.70 4.08 -14.81
N GLU A 138 -16.88 4.63 -15.09
CA GLU A 138 -17.90 4.87 -14.09
C GLU A 138 -18.55 3.56 -13.65
N VAL A 139 -18.58 3.32 -12.34
CA VAL A 139 -19.13 2.13 -11.72
C VAL A 139 -20.11 2.54 -10.62
N PRO A 140 -21.40 2.14 -10.71
CA PRO A 140 -22.36 2.38 -9.65
C PRO A 140 -21.93 1.73 -8.33
N ALA A 141 -22.29 2.33 -7.21
CA ALA A 141 -21.96 1.83 -5.88
C ALA A 141 -22.33 0.36 -5.67
N GLY A 142 -23.49 -0.07 -6.18
CA GLY A 142 -23.97 -1.45 -6.08
C GLY A 142 -23.03 -2.48 -6.72
N ASP A 143 -22.32 -2.08 -7.77
CA ASP A 143 -21.49 -2.97 -8.59
C ASP A 143 -19.98 -2.86 -8.27
N LEU A 144 -19.58 -1.82 -7.52
CA LEU A 144 -18.18 -1.50 -7.25
C LEU A 144 -17.36 -2.71 -6.79
N ILE A 145 -17.81 -3.42 -5.76
CA ILE A 145 -17.04 -4.53 -5.18
C ILE A 145 -16.88 -5.68 -6.17
N ALA A 146 -17.94 -6.03 -6.89
CA ALA A 146 -17.89 -7.09 -7.90
C ALA A 146 -16.95 -6.71 -9.05
N TYR A 147 -16.99 -5.45 -9.48
CA TYR A 147 -16.11 -4.92 -10.52
C TYR A 147 -14.63 -4.97 -10.10
N LEU A 148 -14.30 -4.51 -8.89
CA LEU A 148 -12.93 -4.51 -8.37
C LEU A 148 -12.37 -5.91 -8.21
N ARG A 149 -13.18 -6.85 -7.70
CA ARG A 149 -12.79 -8.26 -7.59
C ARG A 149 -12.48 -8.85 -8.95
N ALA A 150 -13.30 -8.59 -9.97
CA ALA A 150 -13.03 -9.06 -11.33
C ALA A 150 -11.71 -8.46 -11.86
N ALA A 151 -11.54 -7.14 -11.76
CA ALA A 151 -10.35 -6.44 -12.24
C ALA A 151 -9.04 -6.88 -11.56
N LEU A 152 -9.10 -7.32 -10.30
CA LEU A 152 -7.92 -7.76 -9.54
C LEU A 152 -7.65 -9.28 -9.65
N ASN A 153 -8.65 -10.07 -10.06
CA ASN A 153 -8.56 -11.53 -10.22
C ASN A 153 -8.32 -12.01 -11.67
N GLU A 154 -8.44 -11.15 -12.68
CA GLU A 154 -8.11 -11.52 -14.06
C GLU A 154 -6.64 -11.96 -14.18
N GLU A 155 -6.40 -13.18 -14.69
CA GLU A 155 -5.07 -13.75 -14.95
C GLU A 155 -4.45 -13.25 -16.26
#